data_AF-A0A9D7N687-F1
#
_entry.id   AF-A0A9D7N687-F1
#
_cell.length_a   1.000
_cell.length_b   1.000
_cell.length_c   1.000
_cell.angle_alpha   90.00
_cell.angle_beta   90.00
_cell.angle_gamma   90.00
#
_symmetry.space_group_name_H-M   'P 1'
#
loop_
_entity.id
_entity.type
_entity.pdbx_description
1 polymer ?
#
loop_
_entity_poly.entity_id
_entity_poly.type
_entity_poly.pdbx_seq_one_letter_code
_entity_poly.pdbx_strand_id
1 'polypeptide(L)'
;MAGSPFRSVPPLLSLLVLAPLTAAQVDVAEIQQLEATANARAQQALKDSLAAVLAAREAIGDPQNKVQGDLDEVAMKLSGEEFGGAIGAQRMAIDHLEYVAEEARARTLERLLALQRVLELGFRAQEQRYALAEIALRLGYVEQARADGYDLTSSLRDLEDSTAKALRSAALPRATMAKLRGLLARDQAAARAKRASEQLVLAEAELARLEESWKELRSELASEESGVRDSAFSKLDEARRAIRTALAEVPTRDAAPLLARLEPKENDGRALYAAGYGPACRERLQGVWESTAYEFEGWAEESATANAEDYLNIDGSSIDKLNHPLTAAAYSRAIQWLAFTGTDEDYLRAAEHAAVRELAQTIEAVRAKALARLVAAAEAMVAALEQAPPRDETARNRVANLAEWDLRLLLQDSPQQWPLVARLRAIVDAFDRAALEAPTAQAKAQSDALASVEANWSRMLQRLPLTYGFEPALSATFRGRLVLLQGVRNRAEEFAPSDAATNLIFGQGGHLFLARLSPAAIAWRDRELARLGLSLTPDDEYELLAIVEDPLELRLLGPSGKTDDGCLEPARALRVIGLRVGPVAFVEHPTARVR
;
A
#
# COMPACT_ATOMS: atom_id res chain seq x y z
N MET A 1 2.19 -75.27 1.34
CA MET A 1 3.61 -75.07 0.99
C MET A 1 3.68 -73.95 -0.04
N ALA A 2 4.60 -73.00 0.16
CA ALA A 2 4.81 -71.74 -0.58
C ALA A 2 3.62 -70.75 -0.51
N GLY A 3 3.72 -69.53 0.01
CA GLY A 3 4.86 -68.67 0.30
C GLY A 3 4.53 -67.27 -0.19
N SER A 4 3.74 -66.52 0.57
CA SER A 4 3.30 -65.15 0.24
C SER A 4 4.44 -64.15 0.47
N PRO A 5 4.77 -63.26 -0.49
CA PRO A 5 5.73 -62.20 -0.26
C PRO A 5 4.98 -60.98 0.30
N PHE A 6 4.79 -60.95 1.63
CA PHE A 6 4.55 -59.69 2.32
C PHE A 6 5.84 -58.85 2.21
N ARG A 7 5.83 -57.88 1.30
CA ARG A 7 6.81 -56.78 1.30
C ARG A 7 6.52 -55.93 2.53
N SER A 8 7.29 -56.16 3.58
CA SER A 8 7.48 -55.26 4.70
C SER A 8 8.05 -53.93 4.18
N VAL A 9 7.20 -52.92 4.08
CA VAL A 9 7.65 -51.54 3.96
C VAL A 9 8.18 -51.14 5.35
N PRO A 10 9.45 -50.74 5.50
CA PRO A 10 9.94 -50.27 6.78
C PRO A 10 9.28 -48.92 7.08
N PRO A 11 8.71 -48.70 8.27
CA PRO A 11 8.47 -47.34 8.72
C PRO A 11 9.86 -46.77 9.06
N LEU A 12 10.51 -46.16 8.07
CA LEU A 12 11.54 -45.14 8.31
C LEU A 12 10.82 -43.89 8.82
N LEU A 13 10.23 -44.03 10.00
CA LEU A 13 10.11 -42.94 10.95
C LEU A 13 11.55 -42.58 11.29
N SER A 14 12.09 -41.60 10.58
CA SER A 14 13.20 -40.80 11.05
C SER A 14 12.74 -40.11 12.33
N LEU A 15 12.78 -40.86 13.43
CA LEU A 15 12.96 -40.37 14.77
C LEU A 15 14.30 -39.63 14.78
N LEU A 16 14.29 -38.41 14.26
CA LEU A 16 15.05 -37.35 14.89
C LEU A 16 14.45 -37.27 16.30
N VAL A 17 15.05 -38.05 17.20
CA VAL A 17 14.98 -37.83 18.64
C VAL A 17 15.64 -36.47 18.85
N LEU A 18 14.90 -35.41 18.56
CA LEU A 18 15.08 -34.14 19.23
C LEU A 18 14.81 -34.49 20.68
N ALA A 19 15.89 -34.65 21.45
CA ALA A 19 15.82 -34.69 22.90
C ALA A 19 14.81 -33.61 23.34
N PRO A 20 13.91 -33.88 24.30
CA PRO A 20 12.95 -32.89 24.75
C PRO A 20 13.74 -31.72 25.31
N LEU A 21 13.91 -30.68 24.48
CA LEU A 21 14.37 -29.37 24.91
C LEU A 21 13.21 -28.82 25.72
N THR A 22 13.18 -29.15 27.00
CA THR A 22 12.19 -28.63 27.94
C THR A 22 12.30 -27.10 28.00
N ALA A 23 11.32 -26.43 28.61
CA ALA A 23 11.36 -24.98 28.88
C ALA A 23 12.63 -24.51 29.62
N ALA A 24 13.46 -25.45 30.11
CA ALA A 24 14.74 -25.25 30.79
C ALA A 24 15.84 -24.49 30.02
N GLN A 25 15.58 -23.92 28.83
CA GLN A 25 16.57 -23.08 28.13
C GLN A 25 16.29 -21.57 28.22
N VAL A 26 15.04 -21.14 28.35
CA VAL A 26 14.75 -19.75 28.70
C VAL A 26 14.74 -19.71 30.22
N ASP A 27 15.86 -19.31 30.79
CA ASP A 27 16.02 -19.24 32.23
C ASP A 27 15.08 -18.16 32.77
N VAL A 28 13.91 -18.56 33.27
CA VAL A 28 12.94 -17.64 33.88
C VAL A 28 13.61 -16.88 35.04
N ALA A 29 14.55 -17.51 35.74
CA ALA A 29 15.34 -16.83 36.76
C ALA A 29 16.29 -15.79 36.15
N GLU A 30 16.87 -16.02 34.97
CA GLU A 30 17.63 -15.01 34.21
C GLU A 30 16.75 -13.81 33.85
N ILE A 31 15.52 -14.03 33.37
CA ILE A 31 14.56 -12.96 33.05
C ILE A 31 14.16 -12.18 34.30
N GLN A 32 13.86 -12.87 35.41
CA GLN A 32 13.54 -12.24 36.69
C GLN A 32 14.74 -11.46 37.25
N GLN A 33 15.96 -11.95 37.07
CA GLN A 33 17.18 -11.24 37.47
C GLN A 33 17.41 -9.97 36.63
N LEU A 34 17.16 -10.04 35.32
CA LEU A 34 17.22 -8.89 34.42
C LEU A 34 16.15 -7.86 34.78
N GLU A 35 14.93 -8.31 35.12
CA GLU A 35 13.84 -7.45 35.58
C GLU A 35 14.23 -6.73 36.88
N ALA A 36 14.75 -7.46 37.87
CA ALA A 36 15.22 -6.90 39.13
C ALA A 36 16.33 -5.85 38.90
N THR A 37 17.24 -6.12 37.96
CA THR A 37 18.30 -5.18 37.56
C THR A 37 17.74 -3.92 36.88
N ALA A 38 16.79 -4.07 35.97
CA ALA A 38 16.11 -2.95 35.31
C ALA A 38 15.31 -2.11 36.31
N ASN A 39 14.65 -2.75 37.26
CA ASN A 39 13.95 -2.08 38.35
C ASN A 39 14.90 -1.28 39.24
N ALA A 40 16.04 -1.86 39.63
CA ALA A 40 17.06 -1.15 40.40
C ALA A 40 17.60 0.09 39.64
N ARG A 41 17.81 -0.02 38.32
CA ARG A 41 18.21 1.11 37.47
C ARG A 41 17.14 2.19 37.37
N ALA A 42 15.87 1.82 37.21
CA ALA A 42 14.77 2.76 37.16
C ALA A 42 14.62 3.53 38.49
N GLN A 43 14.76 2.82 39.62
CA GLN A 43 14.74 3.44 40.96
C GLN A 43 15.94 4.36 41.20
N GLN A 44 17.12 4.01 40.70
CA GLN A 44 18.29 4.89 40.76
C GLN A 44 18.10 6.13 39.87
N ALA A 45 17.63 5.96 38.64
CA ALA A 45 17.35 7.06 37.74
C ALA A 45 16.28 8.00 38.30
N LEU A 46 15.28 7.49 39.01
CA LEU A 46 14.28 8.30 39.71
C LEU A 46 14.94 9.23 40.74
N LYS A 47 15.84 8.69 41.57
CA LYS A 47 16.61 9.48 42.55
C LYS A 47 17.48 10.54 41.86
N ASP A 48 18.18 10.14 40.81
CA ASP A 48 19.07 11.03 40.05
C ASP A 48 18.28 12.14 39.35
N SER A 49 17.09 11.82 38.80
CA SER A 49 16.18 12.79 38.18
C SER A 49 15.66 13.80 39.19
N LEU A 50 15.25 13.36 40.40
CA LEU A 50 14.82 14.28 41.46
C LEU A 50 15.96 15.21 41.90
N ALA A 51 17.19 14.70 42.02
CA ALA A 51 18.36 15.52 42.30
C ALA A 51 18.66 16.53 41.17
N ALA A 52 18.51 16.10 39.91
CA ALA A 52 18.70 16.98 38.75
C ALA A 52 17.61 18.07 38.64
N VAL A 53 16.36 17.76 39.02
CA VAL A 53 15.29 18.76 39.15
C VAL A 53 15.70 19.83 40.17
N LEU A 54 16.15 19.44 41.36
CA LEU A 54 16.60 20.40 42.37
C LEU A 54 17.74 21.29 41.86
N ALA A 55 18.74 20.70 41.19
CA ALA A 55 19.85 21.46 40.60
C ALA A 55 19.40 22.45 39.50
N ALA A 56 18.36 22.10 38.73
CA ALA A 56 17.77 23.01 37.75
C ALA A 56 17.00 24.15 38.43
N ARG A 57 16.26 23.87 39.51
CA ARG A 57 15.57 24.89 40.32
C ARG A 57 16.54 25.90 40.93
N GLU A 58 17.66 25.43 41.46
CA GLU A 58 18.72 26.28 42.02
C GLU A 58 19.36 27.19 40.95
N ALA A 59 19.46 26.73 39.70
CA ALA A 59 20.06 27.51 38.61
C ALA A 59 19.19 28.69 38.16
N ILE A 60 17.86 28.60 38.32
CA ILE A 60 16.91 29.66 37.97
C ILE A 60 16.99 30.82 38.97
N GLY A 61 17.18 30.53 40.26
CA GLY A 61 17.34 31.51 41.34
C GLY A 61 16.06 32.27 41.74
N ASP A 62 15.11 32.44 40.81
CA ASP A 62 13.79 33.05 41.06
C ASP A 62 12.72 31.96 41.33
N PRO A 63 12.11 31.92 42.53
CA PRO A 63 11.07 30.95 42.87
C PRO A 63 9.71 31.22 42.19
N GLN A 64 9.48 32.40 41.62
CA GLN A 64 8.24 32.73 40.91
C GLN A 64 8.34 32.54 39.39
N ASN A 65 9.48 32.03 38.91
CA ASN A 65 9.72 31.83 37.49
C ASN A 65 8.81 30.73 36.90
N LYS A 66 8.31 30.94 35.68
CA LYS A 66 7.46 29.97 34.97
C LYS A 66 8.12 28.58 34.86
N VAL A 67 9.43 28.52 34.67
CA VAL A 67 10.21 27.28 34.59
C VAL A 67 10.19 26.49 35.91
N GLN A 68 10.01 27.13 37.06
CA GLN A 68 9.82 26.42 38.34
C GLN A 68 8.54 25.59 38.33
N GLY A 69 7.45 26.13 37.78
CA GLY A 69 6.17 25.42 37.66
C GLY A 69 6.28 24.18 36.78
N ASP A 70 7.00 24.27 35.66
CA ASP A 70 7.26 23.11 34.80
C ASP A 70 8.13 22.06 35.54
N LEU A 71 9.12 22.50 36.33
CA LEU A 71 9.94 21.61 37.17
C LEU A 71 9.18 21.00 38.35
N ASP A 72 8.10 21.63 38.83
CA ASP A 72 7.15 21.04 39.77
C ASP A 72 6.32 19.95 39.10
N GLU A 73 5.88 20.17 37.86
CA GLU A 73 5.20 19.15 37.07
C GLU A 73 6.12 17.95 36.81
N VAL A 74 7.39 18.18 36.45
CA VAL A 74 8.40 17.09 36.33
C VAL A 74 8.49 16.28 37.62
N ALA A 75 8.64 16.93 38.77
CA ALA A 75 8.73 16.25 40.07
C ALA A 75 7.45 15.47 40.41
N MET A 76 6.28 16.05 40.15
CA MET A 76 4.98 15.40 40.32
C MET A 76 4.89 14.14 39.46
N LYS A 77 5.24 14.22 38.18
CA LYS A 77 5.25 13.07 37.27
C LYS A 77 6.19 11.97 37.73
N LEU A 78 7.38 12.33 38.21
CA LEU A 78 8.34 11.38 38.76
C LEU A 78 7.83 10.66 40.02
N SER A 79 7.02 11.32 40.86
CA SER A 79 6.40 10.66 42.03
C SER A 79 5.41 9.55 41.65
N GLY A 80 4.83 9.61 40.44
CA GLY A 80 4.03 8.54 39.85
C GLY A 80 4.82 7.55 38.99
N GLU A 81 6.16 7.59 39.03
CA GLU A 81 7.05 6.84 38.12
C GLU A 81 6.79 7.15 36.62
N GLU A 82 6.20 8.30 36.26
CA GLU A 82 5.85 8.64 34.87
C GLU A 82 6.99 9.36 34.12
N PHE A 83 8.07 8.64 33.78
CA PHE A 83 9.22 9.24 33.07
C PHE A 83 8.85 9.88 31.73
N GLY A 84 7.93 9.26 30.96
CA GLY A 84 7.47 9.83 29.69
C GLY A 84 6.76 11.18 29.86
N GLY A 85 5.91 11.31 30.88
CA GLY A 85 5.27 12.58 31.23
C GLY A 85 6.27 13.62 31.74
N ALA A 86 7.25 13.19 32.55
CA ALA A 86 8.32 14.03 33.05
C ALA A 86 9.20 14.60 31.92
N ILE A 87 9.49 13.83 30.87
CA ILE A 87 10.20 14.31 29.67
C ILE A 87 9.37 15.39 28.95
N GLY A 88 8.05 15.21 28.87
CA GLY A 88 7.14 16.22 28.30
C GLY A 88 7.21 17.56 29.05
N ALA A 89 7.04 17.52 30.37
CA ALA A 89 7.11 18.71 31.21
C ALA A 89 8.51 19.37 31.19
N GLN A 90 9.58 18.58 31.13
CA GLN A 90 10.94 19.10 31.01
C GLN A 90 11.19 19.83 29.68
N ARG A 91 10.58 19.38 28.58
CA ARG A 91 10.64 20.11 27.30
C ARG A 91 9.94 21.46 27.37
N MET A 92 8.79 21.52 28.04
CA MET A 92 8.12 22.79 28.31
C MET A 92 9.00 23.75 29.13
N ALA A 93 9.73 23.22 30.12
CA ALA A 93 10.70 24.00 30.88
C ALA A 93 11.82 24.60 30.00
N ILE A 94 12.26 23.88 28.95
CA ILE A 94 13.21 24.42 27.96
C ILE A 94 12.56 25.51 27.10
N ASP A 95 11.34 25.30 26.63
CA ASP A 95 10.62 26.28 25.80
C ASP A 95 10.36 27.59 26.56
N HIS A 96 10.22 27.52 27.89
CA HIS A 96 10.04 28.67 28.77
C HIS A 96 11.36 29.30 29.26
N LEU A 97 12.52 28.95 28.71
CA LEU A 97 13.80 29.57 29.08
C LEU A 97 13.85 31.09 28.83
N GLU A 98 13.00 31.61 27.94
CA GLU A 98 12.86 33.05 27.70
C GLU A 98 12.46 33.83 28.97
N TYR A 99 11.77 33.19 29.93
CA TYR A 99 11.38 33.79 31.20
C TYR A 99 12.50 33.80 32.24
N VAL A 100 13.63 33.13 31.99
CA VAL A 100 14.79 33.12 32.89
C VAL A 100 15.66 34.35 32.61
N ALA A 101 16.24 34.95 33.66
CA ALA A 101 17.16 36.07 33.55
C ALA A 101 18.35 35.72 32.64
N GLU A 102 18.77 36.67 31.80
CA GLU A 102 19.72 36.42 30.71
C GLU A 102 21.06 35.85 31.22
N GLU A 103 21.52 36.32 32.38
CA GLU A 103 22.74 35.86 33.03
C GLU A 103 22.67 34.41 33.54
N ALA A 104 21.45 33.91 33.79
CA ALA A 104 21.19 32.56 34.31
C ALA A 104 20.74 31.56 33.21
N ARG A 105 20.35 32.04 32.02
CA ARG A 105 19.80 31.20 30.94
C ARG A 105 20.72 30.07 30.52
N ALA A 106 22.00 30.36 30.27
CA ALA A 106 22.97 29.35 29.79
C ALA A 106 23.14 28.21 30.81
N ARG A 107 23.30 28.56 32.10
CA ARG A 107 23.43 27.59 33.20
C ARG A 107 22.14 26.79 33.40
N THR A 108 20.98 27.43 33.29
CA THR A 108 19.68 26.76 33.43
C THR A 108 19.44 25.77 32.29
N LEU A 109 19.74 26.17 31.05
CA LEU A 109 19.67 25.27 29.89
C LEU A 109 20.58 24.05 30.06
N GLU A 110 21.82 24.25 30.51
CA GLU A 110 22.75 23.14 30.80
C GLU A 110 22.14 22.14 31.81
N ARG A 111 21.52 22.64 32.88
CA ARG A 111 20.88 21.79 33.91
C ARG A 111 19.63 21.09 33.39
N LEU A 112 18.81 21.76 32.58
CA LEU A 112 17.64 21.15 31.95
C LEU A 112 18.04 20.06 30.95
N LEU A 113 19.11 20.25 30.17
CA LEU A 113 19.65 19.22 29.28
C LEU A 113 20.26 18.04 30.06
N ALA A 114 20.90 18.30 31.20
CA ALA A 114 21.38 17.24 32.09
C ALA A 114 20.21 16.42 32.66
N LEU A 115 19.15 17.10 33.12
CA LEU A 115 17.91 16.47 33.57
C LEU A 115 17.29 15.61 32.47
N GLN A 116 17.20 16.12 31.23
CA GLN A 116 16.68 15.37 30.09
C GLN A 116 17.40 14.03 29.90
N ARG A 117 18.74 14.02 29.96
CA ARG A 117 19.53 12.79 29.81
C ARG A 117 19.19 11.76 30.89
N VAL A 118 19.04 12.19 32.13
CA VAL A 118 18.71 11.29 33.25
C VAL A 118 17.28 10.76 33.12
N LEU A 119 16.33 11.62 32.71
CA LEU A 119 14.94 11.21 32.45
C LEU A 119 14.85 10.18 31.31
N GLU A 120 15.60 10.36 30.22
CA GLU A 120 15.64 9.42 29.11
C GLU A 120 16.25 8.06 29.51
N LEU A 121 17.26 8.06 30.39
CA LEU A 121 17.82 6.83 30.96
C LEU A 121 16.81 6.10 31.86
N GLY A 122 16.09 6.84 32.70
CA GLY A 122 15.03 6.29 33.55
C GLY A 122 13.86 5.73 32.75
N PHE A 123 13.42 6.45 31.71
CA PHE A 123 12.39 5.98 30.78
C PHE A 123 12.77 4.64 30.14
N ARG A 124 13.98 4.53 29.60
CA ARG A 124 14.48 3.27 29.00
C ARG A 124 14.53 2.14 30.02
N ALA A 125 15.02 2.39 31.24
CA ALA A 125 15.09 1.38 32.28
C ALA A 125 13.68 0.89 32.68
N GLN A 126 12.70 1.79 32.73
CA GLN A 126 11.31 1.47 33.02
C GLN A 126 10.65 0.66 31.88
N GLU A 127 10.86 1.04 30.62
CA GLU A 127 10.38 0.26 29.46
C GLU A 127 10.98 -1.15 29.46
N GLN A 128 12.25 -1.30 29.83
CA GLN A 128 12.91 -2.59 29.97
C GLN A 128 12.27 -3.42 31.08
N ARG A 129 12.02 -2.82 32.26
CA ARG A 129 11.33 -3.49 33.38
C ARG A 129 9.97 -4.03 32.93
N TYR A 130 9.13 -3.20 32.32
CA TYR A 130 7.79 -3.61 31.92
C TYR A 130 7.81 -4.70 30.85
N ALA A 131 8.71 -4.61 29.86
CA ALA A 131 8.85 -5.64 28.84
C ALA A 131 9.25 -7.00 29.43
N LEU A 132 10.16 -7.01 30.41
CA LEU A 132 10.62 -8.23 31.08
C LEU A 132 9.53 -8.85 31.97
N ALA A 133 8.82 -8.03 32.74
CA ALA A 133 7.70 -8.48 33.56
C ALA A 133 6.57 -9.07 32.70
N GLU A 134 6.26 -8.44 31.55
CA GLU A 134 5.25 -8.96 30.61
C GLU A 134 5.68 -10.33 30.05
N ILE A 135 6.94 -10.48 29.64
CA ILE A 135 7.46 -11.77 29.14
C ILE A 135 7.39 -12.85 30.23
N ALA A 136 7.83 -12.56 31.46
CA ALA A 136 7.81 -13.53 32.56
C ALA A 136 6.37 -14.02 32.83
N LEU A 137 5.42 -13.09 32.85
CA LEU A 137 3.99 -13.41 33.00
C LEU A 137 3.47 -14.28 31.85
N ARG A 138 3.78 -13.92 30.59
CA ARG A 138 3.33 -14.69 29.41
C ARG A 138 3.94 -16.08 29.34
N LEU A 139 5.20 -16.24 29.74
CA LEU A 139 5.83 -17.55 29.86
C LEU A 139 5.08 -18.42 30.88
N GLY A 140 4.71 -17.86 32.04
CA GLY A 140 3.90 -18.56 33.03
C GLY A 140 2.55 -19.05 32.48
N TYR A 141 1.85 -18.21 31.69
CA TYR A 141 0.61 -18.62 31.04
C TYR A 141 0.80 -19.73 30.00
N VAL A 142 1.89 -19.70 29.22
CA VAL A 142 2.21 -20.77 28.27
C VAL A 142 2.49 -22.10 29.00
N GLU A 143 3.22 -22.04 30.13
CA GLU A 143 3.49 -23.23 30.94
C GLU A 143 2.23 -23.81 31.58
N GLN A 144 1.36 -22.95 32.11
CA GLN A 144 0.10 -23.38 32.70
C GLN A 144 -0.84 -23.98 31.65
N ALA A 145 -1.04 -23.30 30.52
CA ALA A 145 -1.86 -23.82 29.42
C ALA A 145 -1.33 -25.16 28.89
N ARG A 146 0.00 -25.35 28.90
CA ARG A 146 0.62 -26.64 28.55
C ARG A 146 0.31 -27.72 29.57
N ALA A 147 0.43 -27.42 30.86
CA ALA A 147 0.15 -28.37 31.93
C ALA A 147 -1.32 -28.83 31.91
N ASP A 148 -2.24 -27.90 31.62
CA ASP A 148 -3.68 -28.16 31.57
C ASP A 148 -4.12 -28.78 30.23
N GLY A 149 -3.22 -28.91 29.25
CA GLY A 149 -3.50 -29.50 27.94
C GLY A 149 -4.34 -28.62 26.99
N TYR A 150 -4.50 -27.33 27.32
CA TYR A 150 -5.23 -26.36 26.51
C TYR A 150 -4.53 -26.02 25.19
N ASP A 151 -5.27 -25.42 24.26
CA ASP A 151 -4.68 -24.85 23.04
C ASP A 151 -3.78 -23.66 23.41
N LEU A 152 -2.51 -23.76 23.02
CA LEU A 152 -1.48 -22.75 23.31
C LEU A 152 -1.55 -21.55 22.37
N THR A 153 -2.41 -21.57 21.34
CA THR A 153 -2.38 -20.58 20.25
C THR A 153 -2.49 -19.13 20.73
N SER A 154 -3.41 -18.84 21.65
CA SER A 154 -3.58 -17.48 22.21
C SER A 154 -2.38 -17.09 23.08
N SER A 155 -1.97 -17.95 24.00
CA SER A 155 -0.85 -17.68 24.92
C SER A 155 0.49 -17.49 24.18
N LEU A 156 0.73 -18.26 23.11
CA LEU A 156 1.93 -18.12 22.28
C LEU A 156 1.92 -16.83 21.47
N ARG A 157 0.74 -16.37 21.02
CA ARG A 157 0.60 -15.08 20.34
C ARG A 157 0.88 -13.92 21.28
N ASP A 158 0.32 -13.95 22.49
CA ASP A 158 0.60 -12.95 23.51
C ASP A 158 2.10 -12.90 23.85
N LEU A 159 2.75 -14.07 23.99
CA LEU A 159 4.19 -14.14 24.24
C LEU A 159 5.02 -13.60 23.05
N GLU A 160 4.59 -13.84 21.81
CA GLU A 160 5.23 -13.29 20.61
C GLU A 160 5.15 -11.75 20.61
N ASP A 161 3.98 -11.18 20.93
CA ASP A 161 3.77 -9.74 21.02
C ASP A 161 4.64 -9.11 22.12
N SER A 162 4.71 -9.73 23.30
CA SER A 162 5.59 -9.29 24.39
C SER A 162 7.08 -9.41 24.01
N THR A 163 7.45 -10.47 23.29
CA THR A 163 8.82 -10.65 22.76
C THR A 163 9.19 -9.55 21.77
N ALA A 164 8.25 -9.16 20.90
CA ALA A 164 8.44 -8.06 19.96
C ALA A 164 8.60 -6.70 20.66
N LYS A 165 7.86 -6.46 21.76
CA LYS A 165 8.05 -5.27 22.60
C LYS A 165 9.43 -5.24 23.24
N ALA A 166 9.88 -6.35 23.83
CA ALA A 166 11.19 -6.44 24.47
C ALA A 166 12.37 -6.25 23.50
N LEU A 167 12.18 -6.61 22.23
CA LEU A 167 13.15 -6.31 21.17
C LEU A 167 13.31 -4.80 20.98
N ARG A 168 12.20 -4.04 20.97
CA ARG A 168 12.21 -2.59 20.75
C ARG A 168 12.86 -1.83 21.91
N SER A 169 12.64 -2.28 23.15
CA SER A 169 13.24 -1.69 24.36
C SER A 169 14.66 -2.20 24.66
N ALA A 170 15.20 -3.11 23.82
CA ALA A 170 16.47 -3.80 24.04
C ALA A 170 16.56 -4.46 25.45
N ALA A 171 15.42 -4.93 25.96
CA ALA A 171 15.31 -5.44 27.32
C ALA A 171 15.99 -6.82 27.51
N LEU A 172 16.07 -7.60 26.43
CA LEU A 172 16.69 -8.92 26.44
C LEU A 172 18.04 -8.93 25.72
N PRO A 173 19.06 -9.63 26.26
CA PRO A 173 20.26 -9.98 25.52
C PRO A 173 19.93 -10.76 24.24
N ARG A 174 20.74 -10.56 23.18
CA ARG A 174 20.53 -11.24 21.88
C ARG A 174 20.43 -12.76 22.01
N ALA A 175 21.23 -13.36 22.89
CA ALA A 175 21.22 -14.81 23.13
C ALA A 175 19.88 -15.27 23.75
N THR A 176 19.40 -14.61 24.79
CA THR A 176 18.12 -14.89 25.47
C THR A 176 16.93 -14.70 24.53
N MET A 177 16.97 -13.65 23.71
CA MET A 177 15.95 -13.36 22.71
C MET A 177 15.95 -14.41 21.58
N ALA A 178 17.12 -14.88 21.14
CA ALA A 178 17.22 -15.99 20.19
C ALA A 178 16.63 -17.31 20.74
N LYS A 179 16.90 -17.62 22.03
CA LYS A 179 16.30 -18.78 22.71
C LYS A 179 14.77 -18.66 22.78
N LEU A 180 14.24 -17.49 23.14
CA LEU A 180 12.81 -17.24 23.23
C LEU A 180 12.10 -17.40 21.88
N ARG A 181 12.71 -16.90 20.79
CA ARG A 181 12.22 -17.14 19.42
C ARG A 181 12.26 -18.61 19.03
N GLY A 182 13.31 -19.34 19.40
CA GLY A 182 13.40 -20.78 19.15
C GLY A 182 12.29 -21.56 19.87
N LEU A 183 12.00 -21.20 21.12
CA LEU A 183 10.90 -21.76 21.92
C LEU A 183 9.55 -21.44 21.26
N LEU A 184 9.30 -20.18 20.92
CA LEU A 184 8.08 -19.75 20.23
C LEU A 184 7.86 -20.53 18.93
N ALA A 185 8.87 -20.60 18.06
CA ALA A 185 8.75 -21.29 16.78
C ALA A 185 8.43 -22.78 16.94
N ARG A 186 9.10 -23.45 17.88
CA ARG A 186 8.85 -24.87 18.18
C ARG A 186 7.45 -25.09 18.75
N ASP A 187 7.05 -24.30 19.73
CA ASP A 187 5.78 -24.50 20.44
C ASP A 187 4.60 -24.10 19.55
N GLN A 188 4.76 -23.08 18.69
CA GLN A 188 3.80 -22.75 17.63
C GLN A 188 3.68 -23.89 16.61
N ALA A 189 4.80 -24.50 16.21
CA ALA A 189 4.77 -25.65 15.30
C ALA A 189 4.05 -26.85 15.94
N ALA A 190 4.29 -27.13 17.21
CA ALA A 190 3.60 -28.20 17.94
C ALA A 190 2.09 -27.92 18.10
N ALA A 191 1.71 -26.68 18.45
CA ALA A 191 0.30 -26.29 18.56
C ALA A 191 -0.43 -26.40 17.21
N ARG A 192 0.21 -25.97 16.11
CA ARG A 192 -0.33 -26.15 14.75
C ARG A 192 -0.47 -27.62 14.37
N ALA A 193 0.52 -28.46 14.69
CA ALA A 193 0.45 -29.89 14.42
C ALA A 193 -0.70 -30.57 15.19
N LYS A 194 -0.91 -30.22 16.47
CA LYS A 194 -2.03 -30.70 17.28
C LYS A 194 -3.37 -30.29 16.66
N ARG A 195 -3.55 -29.00 16.35
CA ARG A 195 -4.77 -28.49 15.69
C ARG A 195 -5.02 -29.17 14.34
N ALA A 196 -4.01 -29.30 13.50
CA ALA A 196 -4.13 -30.00 12.22
C ALA A 196 -4.60 -31.45 12.41
N SER A 197 -4.09 -32.16 13.41
CA SER A 197 -4.54 -33.52 13.72
C SER A 197 -6.00 -33.58 14.18
N GLU A 198 -6.44 -32.63 15.02
CA GLU A 198 -7.84 -32.55 15.48
C GLU A 198 -8.78 -32.21 14.32
N GLN A 199 -8.38 -31.26 13.46
CA GLN A 199 -9.14 -30.88 12.27
C GLN A 199 -9.23 -32.00 11.24
N LEU A 200 -8.17 -32.80 11.09
CA LEU A 200 -8.19 -33.97 10.22
C LEU A 200 -9.23 -35.00 10.69
N VAL A 201 -9.34 -35.23 12.00
CA VAL A 201 -10.36 -36.13 12.58
C VAL A 201 -11.77 -35.59 12.35
N LEU A 202 -11.99 -34.28 12.52
CA LEU A 202 -13.27 -33.64 12.24
C LEU A 202 -13.65 -33.76 10.75
N ALA A 203 -12.71 -33.47 9.84
CA ALA A 203 -12.92 -33.58 8.41
C ALA A 203 -13.27 -35.00 7.97
N GLU A 204 -12.60 -36.02 8.54
CA GLU A 204 -12.89 -37.44 8.29
C GLU A 204 -14.30 -37.81 8.78
N ALA A 205 -14.70 -37.34 9.97
CA ALA A 205 -16.03 -37.59 10.52
C ALA A 205 -17.15 -36.96 9.67
N GLU A 206 -16.98 -35.71 9.24
CA GLU A 206 -17.97 -35.03 8.37
C GLU A 206 -18.03 -35.68 6.98
N LEU A 207 -16.90 -36.07 6.40
CA LEU A 207 -16.89 -36.79 5.12
C LEU A 207 -17.58 -38.16 5.24
N ALA A 208 -17.36 -38.89 6.33
CA ALA A 208 -18.02 -40.16 6.57
C ALA A 208 -19.54 -40.01 6.68
N ARG A 209 -20.03 -38.97 7.36
CA ARG A 209 -21.47 -38.64 7.41
C ARG A 209 -22.03 -38.33 6.03
N LEU A 210 -21.33 -37.51 5.25
CA LEU A 210 -21.72 -37.21 3.86
C LEU A 210 -21.76 -38.47 3.00
N GLU A 211 -20.79 -39.39 3.19
CA GLU A 211 -20.75 -40.68 2.48
C GLU A 211 -21.91 -41.59 2.84
N GLU A 212 -22.32 -41.63 4.10
CA GLU A 212 -23.48 -42.39 4.57
C GLU A 212 -24.79 -41.86 3.98
N SER A 213 -24.98 -40.54 3.97
CA SER A 213 -26.20 -39.90 3.43
C SER A 213 -26.15 -39.70 1.90
N TRP A 214 -25.03 -40.02 1.23
CA TRP A 214 -24.81 -39.64 -0.16
C TRP A 214 -25.87 -40.20 -1.11
N LYS A 215 -26.28 -41.46 -0.92
CA LYS A 215 -27.26 -42.11 -1.79
C LYS A 215 -28.62 -41.39 -1.76
N GLU A 216 -29.05 -40.97 -0.58
CA GLU A 216 -30.30 -40.22 -0.39
C GLU A 216 -30.18 -38.82 -0.96
N LEU A 217 -29.13 -38.07 -0.60
CA LEU A 217 -28.87 -36.72 -1.14
C LEU A 217 -28.81 -36.72 -2.66
N ARG A 218 -28.15 -37.71 -3.26
CA ARG A 218 -28.07 -37.86 -4.72
C ARG A 218 -29.45 -38.07 -5.36
N SER A 219 -30.33 -38.83 -4.70
CA SER A 219 -31.71 -39.03 -5.17
C SER A 219 -32.55 -37.77 -5.02
N GLU A 220 -32.41 -37.04 -3.90
CA GLU A 220 -33.10 -35.75 -3.68
C GLU A 220 -32.63 -34.69 -4.70
N LEU A 221 -31.33 -34.65 -5.01
CA LEU A 221 -30.74 -33.78 -6.04
C LEU A 221 -31.26 -34.09 -7.45
N ALA A 222 -31.66 -35.33 -7.71
CA ALA A 222 -32.27 -35.75 -8.97
C ALA A 222 -33.81 -35.58 -8.98
N SER A 223 -34.41 -35.09 -7.89
CA SER A 223 -35.85 -34.88 -7.79
C SER A 223 -36.35 -33.87 -8.81
N GLU A 224 -37.57 -34.06 -9.33
CA GLU A 224 -38.27 -33.07 -10.17
C GLU A 224 -38.77 -31.88 -9.34
N GLU A 225 -38.98 -32.06 -8.04
CA GLU A 225 -39.45 -31.01 -7.12
C GLU A 225 -38.29 -30.08 -6.71
N SER A 226 -38.38 -28.80 -7.09
CA SER A 226 -37.32 -27.80 -6.85
C SER A 226 -36.98 -27.62 -5.37
N GLY A 227 -37.98 -27.56 -4.49
CA GLY A 227 -37.75 -27.38 -3.04
C GLY A 227 -36.96 -28.52 -2.40
N VAL A 228 -37.22 -29.77 -2.81
CA VAL A 228 -36.47 -30.95 -2.36
C VAL A 228 -35.03 -30.89 -2.88
N ARG A 229 -34.85 -30.52 -4.14
CA ARG A 229 -33.56 -30.39 -4.79
C ARG A 229 -32.69 -29.30 -4.14
N ASP A 230 -33.26 -28.13 -3.88
CA ASP A 230 -32.57 -27.00 -3.25
C ASP A 230 -32.12 -27.35 -1.83
N SER A 231 -33.00 -27.95 -1.04
CA SER A 231 -32.69 -28.45 0.29
C SER A 231 -31.52 -29.45 0.26
N ALA A 232 -31.53 -30.40 -0.67
CA ALA A 232 -30.44 -31.38 -0.81
C ALA A 232 -29.11 -30.73 -1.21
N PHE A 233 -29.14 -29.73 -2.11
CA PHE A 233 -27.96 -29.00 -2.50
C PHE A 233 -27.39 -28.14 -1.36
N SER A 234 -28.25 -27.50 -0.56
CA SER A 234 -27.82 -26.78 0.65
C SER A 234 -27.12 -27.71 1.65
N LYS A 235 -27.68 -28.90 1.93
CA LYS A 235 -27.04 -29.90 2.80
C LYS A 235 -25.66 -30.32 2.27
N LEU A 236 -25.54 -30.55 0.96
CA LEU A 236 -24.25 -30.86 0.32
C LEU A 236 -23.25 -29.70 0.45
N ASP A 237 -23.70 -28.46 0.23
CA ASP A 237 -22.87 -27.26 0.30
C ASP A 237 -22.36 -26.99 1.72
N GLU A 238 -23.21 -27.18 2.73
CA GLU A 238 -22.87 -27.11 4.14
C GLU A 238 -21.81 -28.15 4.52
N ALA A 239 -22.02 -29.42 4.16
CA ALA A 239 -21.05 -30.49 4.40
C ALA A 239 -19.71 -30.20 3.73
N ARG A 240 -19.73 -29.76 2.46
CA ARG A 240 -18.53 -29.36 1.73
C ARG A 240 -17.76 -28.26 2.46
N ARG A 241 -18.45 -27.19 2.87
CA ARG A 241 -17.83 -26.05 3.56
C ARG A 241 -17.21 -26.50 4.88
N ALA A 242 -17.93 -27.28 5.68
CA ALA A 242 -17.41 -27.80 6.95
C ALA A 242 -16.11 -28.60 6.76
N ILE A 243 -16.10 -29.54 5.80
CA ILE A 243 -14.91 -30.35 5.50
C ILE A 243 -13.75 -29.48 5.01
N ARG A 244 -13.98 -28.57 4.06
CA ARG A 244 -12.93 -27.70 3.52
C ARG A 244 -12.37 -26.72 4.57
N THR A 245 -13.22 -26.20 5.45
CA THR A 245 -12.79 -25.35 6.56
C THR A 245 -11.91 -26.11 7.54
N ALA A 246 -12.26 -27.35 7.88
CA ALA A 246 -11.42 -28.18 8.74
C ALA A 246 -10.06 -28.46 8.06
N LEU A 247 -10.05 -28.78 6.77
CA LEU A 247 -8.81 -29.07 6.03
C LEU A 247 -7.92 -27.85 5.76
N ALA A 248 -8.37 -26.63 6.01
CA ALA A 248 -7.61 -25.41 5.68
C ALA A 248 -6.28 -25.28 6.45
N GLU A 249 -6.22 -25.78 7.69
CA GLU A 249 -5.02 -25.76 8.53
C GLU A 249 -4.22 -27.07 8.49
N VAL A 250 -4.68 -28.06 7.71
CA VAL A 250 -4.07 -29.39 7.63
C VAL A 250 -2.98 -29.40 6.55
N PRO A 251 -1.81 -30.03 6.79
CA PRO A 251 -0.79 -30.21 5.75
C PRO A 251 -1.36 -30.84 4.49
N THR A 252 -1.02 -30.30 3.31
CA THR A 252 -1.59 -30.72 2.01
C THR A 252 -1.48 -32.23 1.76
N ARG A 253 -0.38 -32.84 2.20
CA ARG A 253 -0.16 -34.29 2.08
C ARG A 253 -1.25 -35.11 2.79
N ASP A 254 -1.71 -34.64 3.94
CA ASP A 254 -2.68 -35.34 4.79
C ASP A 254 -4.13 -34.98 4.40
N ALA A 255 -4.35 -33.77 3.88
CA ALA A 255 -5.65 -33.34 3.36
C ALA A 255 -6.01 -33.98 2.00
N ALA A 256 -5.02 -34.27 1.15
CA ALA A 256 -5.23 -34.75 -0.22
C ALA A 256 -6.12 -36.01 -0.33
N PRO A 257 -5.98 -37.06 0.50
CA PRO A 257 -6.83 -38.25 0.43
C PRO A 257 -8.31 -37.94 0.71
N LEU A 258 -8.61 -37.02 1.62
CA LEU A 258 -9.98 -36.60 1.94
C LEU A 258 -10.59 -35.78 0.80
N LEU A 259 -9.82 -34.85 0.22
CA LEU A 259 -10.26 -34.07 -0.94
C LEU A 259 -10.57 -34.97 -2.14
N ALA A 260 -9.72 -35.97 -2.42
CA ALA A 260 -9.94 -36.91 -3.52
C ALA A 260 -11.23 -37.74 -3.38
N ARG A 261 -11.72 -37.95 -2.14
CA ARG A 261 -13.01 -38.63 -1.86
C ARG A 261 -14.21 -37.69 -1.91
N LEU A 262 -14.00 -36.41 -1.55
CA LEU A 262 -15.02 -35.36 -1.54
C LEU A 262 -15.33 -34.87 -2.96
N GLU A 263 -14.31 -34.59 -3.76
CA GLU A 263 -14.43 -33.98 -5.10
C GLU A 263 -15.42 -34.72 -6.03
N PRO A 264 -15.43 -36.05 -6.15
CA PRO A 264 -16.41 -36.75 -6.98
C PRO A 264 -17.87 -36.47 -6.57
N LYS A 265 -18.13 -36.32 -5.27
CA LYS A 265 -19.49 -36.04 -4.74
C LYS A 265 -19.88 -34.58 -4.96
N GLU A 266 -18.94 -33.66 -4.78
CA GLU A 266 -19.16 -32.25 -5.13
C GLU A 266 -19.52 -32.12 -6.62
N ASN A 267 -18.76 -32.77 -7.49
CA ASN A 267 -18.95 -32.68 -8.94
C ASN A 267 -20.25 -33.34 -9.39
N ASP A 268 -20.55 -34.55 -8.91
CA ASP A 268 -21.81 -35.24 -9.23
C ASP A 268 -23.02 -34.46 -8.68
N GLY A 269 -22.91 -33.92 -7.47
CA GLY A 269 -23.98 -33.13 -6.86
C GLY A 269 -24.27 -31.82 -7.58
N ARG A 270 -23.24 -31.07 -7.99
CA ARG A 270 -23.40 -29.87 -8.84
C ARG A 270 -23.99 -30.22 -10.20
N ALA A 271 -23.55 -31.31 -10.82
CA ALA A 271 -24.06 -31.74 -12.11
C ALA A 271 -25.55 -32.11 -12.04
N LEU A 272 -25.97 -32.85 -11.02
CA LEU A 272 -27.38 -33.21 -10.79
C LEU A 272 -28.25 -31.96 -10.51
N TYR A 273 -27.74 -31.07 -9.65
CA TYR A 273 -28.41 -29.81 -9.34
C TYR A 273 -28.62 -28.95 -10.61
N ALA A 274 -27.57 -28.78 -11.41
CA ALA A 274 -27.63 -28.04 -12.67
C ALA A 274 -28.54 -28.72 -13.71
N ALA A 275 -28.56 -30.05 -13.78
CA ALA A 275 -29.43 -30.80 -14.69
C ALA A 275 -30.92 -30.56 -14.43
N GLY A 276 -31.31 -30.41 -13.16
CA GLY A 276 -32.70 -30.15 -12.78
C GLY A 276 -33.23 -28.75 -13.17
N TYR A 277 -32.34 -27.77 -13.36
CA TYR A 277 -32.69 -26.38 -13.72
C TYR A 277 -32.30 -25.99 -15.16
N GLY A 278 -31.36 -26.73 -15.76
CA GLY A 278 -30.75 -26.44 -17.05
C GLY A 278 -31.71 -26.19 -18.20
N PRO A 279 -32.67 -27.10 -18.50
CA PRO A 279 -33.58 -26.95 -19.62
C PRO A 279 -34.45 -25.69 -19.56
N ALA A 280 -35.14 -25.47 -18.42
CA ALA A 280 -36.00 -24.30 -18.22
C ALA A 280 -35.19 -22.99 -18.21
N CYS A 281 -34.01 -23.00 -17.59
CA CYS A 281 -33.12 -21.85 -17.60
C CYS A 281 -32.63 -21.53 -19.01
N ARG A 282 -32.22 -22.53 -19.80
CA ARG A 282 -31.82 -22.37 -21.21
C ARG A 282 -32.93 -21.72 -22.03
N GLU A 283 -34.16 -22.25 -21.96
CA GLU A 283 -35.29 -21.74 -22.74
C GLU A 283 -35.60 -20.28 -22.42
N ARG A 284 -35.66 -19.92 -21.13
CA ARG A 284 -35.88 -18.54 -20.70
C ARG A 284 -34.77 -17.61 -21.19
N LEU A 285 -33.51 -17.99 -21.00
CA LEU A 285 -32.36 -17.17 -21.38
C LEU A 285 -32.24 -17.00 -22.90
N GLN A 286 -32.60 -18.03 -23.66
CA GLN A 286 -32.74 -17.96 -25.12
C GLN A 286 -33.84 -16.96 -25.50
N GLY A 287 -35.02 -17.04 -24.86
CA GLY A 287 -36.12 -16.11 -25.09
C GLY A 287 -35.75 -14.65 -24.80
N VAL A 288 -34.96 -14.39 -23.74
CA VAL A 288 -34.44 -13.04 -23.46
C VAL A 288 -33.55 -12.54 -24.60
N TRP A 289 -32.63 -13.37 -25.08
CA TRP A 289 -31.76 -13.02 -26.21
C TRP A 289 -32.57 -12.73 -27.49
N GLU A 290 -33.45 -13.66 -27.87
CA GLU A 290 -34.28 -13.58 -29.08
C GLU A 290 -35.24 -12.38 -29.06
N SER A 291 -35.77 -12.01 -27.90
CA SER A 291 -36.69 -10.87 -27.77
C SER A 291 -36.09 -9.52 -28.18
N THR A 292 -34.76 -9.41 -28.19
CA THR A 292 -34.03 -8.20 -28.58
C THR A 292 -33.29 -8.33 -29.91
N ALA A 293 -33.36 -9.51 -30.55
CA ALA A 293 -32.58 -9.81 -31.76
C ALA A 293 -32.91 -8.90 -32.95
N TYR A 294 -34.14 -8.41 -33.04
CA TYR A 294 -34.59 -7.49 -34.10
C TYR A 294 -33.79 -6.17 -34.13
N GLU A 295 -33.18 -5.76 -33.00
CA GLU A 295 -32.44 -4.49 -32.90
C GLU A 295 -31.06 -4.54 -33.58
N PHE A 296 -30.56 -5.75 -33.84
CA PHE A 296 -29.24 -5.96 -34.44
C PHE A 296 -29.28 -6.98 -35.58
N GLU A 297 -30.46 -7.25 -36.14
CA GLU A 297 -30.60 -8.14 -37.29
C GLU A 297 -29.79 -7.60 -38.48
N GLY A 298 -29.01 -8.46 -39.13
CA GLY A 298 -28.13 -8.07 -40.25
C GLY A 298 -26.79 -7.44 -39.85
N TRP A 299 -26.44 -7.40 -38.56
CA TRP A 299 -25.16 -6.82 -38.10
C TRP A 299 -23.92 -7.49 -38.71
N ALA A 300 -24.01 -8.78 -39.07
CA ALA A 300 -22.88 -9.52 -39.64
C ALA A 300 -22.60 -9.11 -41.09
N GLU A 301 -23.61 -8.59 -41.79
CA GLU A 301 -23.56 -8.14 -43.18
C GLU A 301 -23.34 -6.63 -43.30
N GLU A 302 -23.46 -5.89 -42.19
CA GLU A 302 -23.29 -4.44 -42.13
C GLU A 302 -21.91 -4.01 -42.64
N SER A 303 -21.88 -3.37 -43.80
CA SER A 303 -20.66 -2.81 -44.39
C SER A 303 -20.77 -1.30 -44.41
N ALA A 304 -19.80 -0.64 -43.79
CA ALA A 304 -19.67 0.80 -43.89
C ALA A 304 -18.23 1.18 -44.23
N THR A 305 -18.11 2.25 -45.01
CA THR A 305 -16.84 2.91 -45.29
C THR A 305 -16.69 4.09 -44.33
N ALA A 306 -15.60 4.12 -43.57
CA ALA A 306 -15.27 5.28 -42.74
C ALA A 306 -15.01 6.50 -43.64
N ASN A 307 -15.79 7.57 -43.45
CA ASN A 307 -15.57 8.86 -44.11
C ASN A 307 -15.31 9.93 -43.04
N ALA A 308 -14.06 10.41 -42.98
CA ALA A 308 -13.66 11.45 -42.04
C ALA A 308 -14.38 12.77 -42.29
N GLU A 309 -14.67 13.12 -43.55
CA GLU A 309 -15.36 14.38 -43.88
C GLU A 309 -16.81 14.36 -43.42
N ASP A 310 -17.51 13.25 -43.61
CA ASP A 310 -18.86 13.09 -43.07
C ASP A 310 -18.84 13.16 -41.54
N TYR A 311 -17.89 12.48 -40.90
CA TYR A 311 -17.78 12.47 -39.44
C TYR A 311 -17.57 13.87 -38.85
N LEU A 312 -16.69 14.67 -39.46
CA LEU A 312 -16.38 16.03 -38.99
C LEU A 312 -17.52 17.02 -39.21
N ASN A 313 -18.42 16.77 -40.16
CA ASN A 313 -19.49 17.68 -40.57
C ASN A 313 -20.90 17.34 -40.03
N ILE A 314 -21.08 16.22 -39.31
CA ILE A 314 -22.39 15.82 -38.77
C ILE A 314 -22.78 16.62 -37.50
N ASP A 315 -24.05 17.02 -37.43
CA ASP A 315 -24.68 17.54 -36.21
C ASP A 315 -25.09 16.40 -35.24
N GLY A 316 -24.68 16.51 -33.97
CA GLY A 316 -25.05 15.59 -32.86
C GLY A 316 -23.90 14.75 -32.29
N SER A 317 -24.16 13.88 -31.32
CA SER A 317 -23.19 12.93 -30.71
C SER A 317 -23.88 11.58 -30.47
N SER A 318 -23.45 10.50 -31.12
CA SER A 318 -23.89 9.14 -30.81
C SER A 318 -22.95 8.09 -31.41
N ILE A 319 -22.99 6.90 -30.85
CA ILE A 319 -22.15 5.74 -31.17
C ILE A 319 -22.42 5.16 -32.57
N ASP A 320 -23.55 5.53 -33.19
CA ASP A 320 -23.95 5.15 -34.56
C ASP A 320 -22.99 5.70 -35.64
N LYS A 321 -22.05 6.56 -35.24
CA LYS A 321 -21.20 7.40 -36.09
C LYS A 321 -19.90 6.76 -36.58
N LEU A 322 -19.57 5.54 -36.14
CA LEU A 322 -18.65 4.69 -36.90
C LEU A 322 -19.32 4.06 -38.14
N ASN A 323 -20.59 4.40 -38.42
CA ASN A 323 -21.44 3.80 -39.44
C ASN A 323 -21.69 2.30 -39.22
N HIS A 324 -21.62 1.84 -37.96
CA HIS A 324 -21.86 0.44 -37.57
C HIS A 324 -22.93 0.29 -36.45
N PRO A 325 -24.12 0.89 -36.58
CA PRO A 325 -25.14 0.88 -35.53
C PRO A 325 -25.61 -0.53 -35.15
N LEU A 326 -25.77 -1.44 -36.12
CA LEU A 326 -26.25 -2.81 -35.85
C LEU A 326 -25.17 -3.63 -35.15
N THR A 327 -23.90 -3.47 -35.54
CA THR A 327 -22.77 -4.09 -34.85
C THR A 327 -22.62 -3.58 -33.41
N ALA A 328 -22.80 -2.27 -33.19
CA ALA A 328 -22.76 -1.67 -31.85
C ALA A 328 -23.92 -2.18 -30.97
N ALA A 329 -25.12 -2.30 -31.54
CA ALA A 329 -26.27 -2.89 -30.85
C ALA A 329 -26.01 -4.36 -30.48
N ALA A 330 -25.49 -5.18 -31.40
CA ALA A 330 -25.13 -6.59 -31.11
C ALA A 330 -24.11 -6.71 -29.96
N TYR A 331 -23.07 -5.87 -29.97
CA TYR A 331 -22.06 -5.84 -28.90
C TYR A 331 -22.67 -5.45 -27.55
N SER A 332 -23.44 -4.36 -27.51
CA SER A 332 -24.08 -3.86 -26.29
C SER A 332 -25.09 -4.85 -25.70
N ARG A 333 -25.93 -5.47 -26.54
CA ARG A 333 -26.90 -6.49 -26.10
C ARG A 333 -26.21 -7.75 -25.59
N ALA A 334 -25.11 -8.18 -26.22
CA ALA A 334 -24.33 -9.31 -25.71
C ALA A 334 -23.71 -9.01 -24.33
N ILE A 335 -23.19 -7.79 -24.11
CA ILE A 335 -22.70 -7.37 -22.78
C ILE A 335 -23.83 -7.38 -21.74
N GLN A 336 -24.97 -6.77 -22.06
CA GLN A 336 -26.10 -6.68 -21.14
C GLN A 336 -26.61 -8.07 -20.75
N TRP A 337 -26.72 -8.98 -21.72
CA TRP A 337 -27.13 -10.36 -21.47
C TRP A 337 -26.13 -11.12 -20.59
N LEU A 338 -24.82 -10.95 -20.84
CA LEU A 338 -23.77 -11.59 -20.03
C LEU A 338 -23.70 -11.00 -18.61
N ALA A 339 -23.93 -9.69 -18.46
CA ALA A 339 -24.03 -9.05 -17.16
C ALA A 339 -25.26 -9.51 -16.39
N PHE A 340 -26.42 -9.63 -17.06
CA PHE A 340 -27.66 -10.15 -16.49
C PHE A 340 -27.46 -11.57 -15.95
N THR A 341 -26.91 -12.48 -16.77
CA THR A 341 -26.66 -13.86 -16.34
C THR A 341 -25.66 -13.93 -15.18
N GLY A 342 -24.70 -13.02 -15.10
CA GLY A 342 -23.79 -12.91 -13.94
C GLY A 342 -24.47 -12.61 -12.59
N THR A 343 -25.73 -12.22 -12.58
CA THR A 343 -26.50 -11.86 -11.36
C THR A 343 -27.81 -12.63 -11.20
N ASP A 344 -28.24 -13.38 -12.21
CA ASP A 344 -29.49 -14.12 -12.22
C ASP A 344 -29.36 -15.45 -11.46
N GLU A 345 -30.17 -15.64 -10.41
CA GLU A 345 -30.06 -16.81 -9.53
C GLU A 345 -30.26 -18.14 -10.28
N ASP A 346 -31.21 -18.19 -11.22
CA ASP A 346 -31.50 -19.41 -11.99
C ASP A 346 -30.35 -19.77 -12.95
N TYR A 347 -29.70 -18.76 -13.54
CA TYR A 347 -28.47 -18.97 -14.28
C TYR A 347 -27.37 -19.50 -13.36
N LEU A 348 -27.16 -18.89 -12.19
CA LEU A 348 -26.12 -19.34 -11.25
C LEU A 348 -26.33 -20.80 -10.81
N ARG A 349 -27.59 -21.22 -10.64
CA ARG A 349 -27.94 -22.63 -10.35
C ARG A 349 -27.65 -23.57 -11.54
N ALA A 350 -27.83 -23.09 -12.77
CA ALA A 350 -27.75 -23.89 -13.99
C ALA A 350 -26.48 -23.68 -14.83
N ALA A 351 -25.54 -22.83 -14.41
CA ALA A 351 -24.39 -22.40 -15.21
C ALA A 351 -23.47 -23.55 -15.64
N GLU A 352 -23.45 -24.66 -14.88
CA GLU A 352 -22.68 -25.84 -15.22
C GLU A 352 -23.38 -26.77 -16.23
N HIS A 353 -24.65 -26.54 -16.54
CA HIS A 353 -25.40 -27.32 -17.50
C HIS A 353 -24.90 -27.06 -18.92
N ALA A 354 -24.60 -28.14 -19.66
CA ALA A 354 -23.95 -28.06 -20.98
C ALA A 354 -24.68 -27.12 -21.96
N ALA A 355 -26.02 -27.20 -22.02
CA ALA A 355 -26.82 -26.37 -22.92
C ALA A 355 -26.85 -24.88 -22.54
N VAL A 356 -26.79 -24.56 -21.23
CA VAL A 356 -26.77 -23.17 -20.76
C VAL A 356 -25.40 -22.55 -21.03
N ARG A 357 -24.34 -23.33 -20.80
CA ARG A 357 -22.96 -22.95 -21.12
C ARG A 357 -22.75 -22.74 -22.62
N GLU A 358 -23.29 -23.63 -23.45
CA GLU A 358 -23.21 -23.51 -24.92
C GLU A 358 -23.87 -22.21 -25.40
N LEU A 359 -25.05 -21.86 -24.87
CA LEU A 359 -25.70 -20.59 -25.18
C LEU A 359 -24.84 -19.39 -24.76
N ALA A 360 -24.32 -19.38 -23.53
CA ALA A 360 -23.44 -18.31 -23.07
C ALA A 360 -22.20 -18.15 -23.97
N GLN A 361 -21.59 -19.26 -24.40
CA GLN A 361 -20.46 -19.25 -25.33
C GLN A 361 -20.84 -18.70 -26.71
N THR A 362 -22.03 -19.00 -27.22
CA THR A 362 -22.54 -18.38 -28.46
C THR A 362 -22.65 -16.86 -28.32
N ILE A 363 -23.17 -16.36 -27.19
CA ILE A 363 -23.29 -14.92 -26.93
C ILE A 363 -21.92 -14.26 -26.75
N GLU A 364 -20.98 -14.91 -26.06
CA GLU A 364 -19.60 -14.46 -25.96
C GLU A 364 -18.92 -14.37 -27.34
N ALA A 365 -19.18 -15.33 -28.23
CA ALA A 365 -18.67 -15.31 -29.60
C ALA A 365 -19.27 -14.15 -30.42
N VAL A 366 -20.58 -13.85 -30.25
CA VAL A 366 -21.21 -12.66 -30.83
C VAL A 366 -20.55 -11.39 -30.31
N ARG A 367 -20.37 -11.25 -28.99
CA ARG A 367 -19.68 -10.10 -28.36
C ARG A 367 -18.29 -9.91 -28.96
N ALA A 368 -17.48 -10.98 -28.99
CA ALA A 368 -16.10 -10.92 -29.47
C ALA A 368 -16.03 -10.54 -30.96
N LYS A 369 -16.90 -11.12 -31.80
CA LYS A 369 -16.94 -10.84 -33.23
C LYS A 369 -17.45 -9.42 -33.52
N ALA A 370 -18.44 -8.93 -32.78
CA ALA A 370 -18.91 -7.55 -32.88
C ALA A 370 -17.83 -6.56 -32.46
N LEU A 371 -17.16 -6.81 -31.32
CA LEU A 371 -16.05 -5.97 -30.86
C LEU A 371 -14.92 -5.89 -31.89
N ALA A 372 -14.52 -7.02 -32.49
CA ALA A 372 -13.48 -7.04 -33.51
C ALA A 372 -13.84 -6.18 -34.73
N ARG A 373 -15.10 -6.18 -35.16
CA ARG A 373 -15.58 -5.31 -36.25
C ARG A 373 -15.57 -3.84 -35.85
N LEU A 374 -16.01 -3.51 -34.64
CA LEU A 374 -15.99 -2.13 -34.12
C LEU A 374 -14.56 -1.60 -34.02
N VAL A 375 -13.60 -2.44 -33.59
CA VAL A 375 -12.17 -2.10 -33.58
C VAL A 375 -11.67 -1.82 -35.00
N ALA A 376 -11.99 -2.66 -35.98
CA ALA A 376 -11.59 -2.45 -37.36
C ALA A 376 -12.20 -1.15 -37.95
N ALA A 377 -13.46 -0.86 -37.63
CA ALA A 377 -14.12 0.38 -38.04
C ALA A 377 -13.48 1.62 -37.38
N ALA A 378 -13.19 1.54 -36.08
CA ALA A 378 -12.51 2.60 -35.35
C ALA A 378 -11.11 2.86 -35.91
N GLU A 379 -10.32 1.81 -36.17
CA GLU A 379 -9.00 1.90 -36.82
C GLU A 379 -9.08 2.61 -38.17
N ALA A 380 -10.05 2.23 -39.01
CA ALA A 380 -10.27 2.89 -40.30
C ALA A 380 -10.66 4.37 -40.16
N MET A 381 -11.50 4.71 -39.18
CA MET A 381 -11.88 6.10 -38.89
C MET A 381 -10.70 6.93 -38.38
N VAL A 382 -9.91 6.41 -37.44
CA VAL A 382 -8.70 7.09 -36.94
C VAL A 382 -7.73 7.34 -38.08
N ALA A 383 -7.47 6.33 -38.91
CA ALA A 383 -6.60 6.48 -40.08
C ALA A 383 -7.13 7.53 -41.08
N ALA A 384 -8.44 7.59 -41.31
CA ALA A 384 -9.05 8.61 -42.16
C ALA A 384 -8.89 10.03 -41.57
N LEU A 385 -9.08 10.19 -40.26
CA LEU A 385 -8.91 11.47 -39.55
C LEU A 385 -7.45 11.94 -39.49
N GLU A 386 -6.49 11.02 -39.44
CA GLU A 386 -5.05 11.35 -39.55
C GLU A 386 -4.70 11.96 -40.93
N GLN A 387 -5.39 11.52 -41.99
CA GLN A 387 -5.21 12.06 -43.34
C GLN A 387 -6.00 13.36 -43.58
N ALA A 388 -7.09 13.57 -42.82
CA ALA A 388 -7.96 14.73 -42.90
C ALA A 388 -8.17 15.37 -41.52
N PRO A 389 -7.14 16.04 -40.95
CA PRO A 389 -7.20 16.61 -39.61
C PRO A 389 -8.23 17.74 -39.49
N PRO A 390 -8.71 18.05 -38.26
CA PRO A 390 -9.69 19.09 -38.04
C PRO A 390 -9.16 20.46 -38.49
N ARG A 391 -10.03 21.24 -39.14
CA ARG A 391 -9.68 22.58 -39.68
C ARG A 391 -10.16 23.73 -38.81
N ASP A 392 -11.08 23.46 -37.90
CA ASP A 392 -11.67 24.43 -36.98
C ASP A 392 -11.97 23.80 -35.62
N GLU A 393 -12.37 24.66 -34.68
CA GLU A 393 -12.66 24.29 -33.29
C GLU A 393 -13.83 23.29 -33.17
N THR A 394 -14.82 23.37 -34.06
CA THR A 394 -15.96 22.44 -34.07
C THR A 394 -15.47 21.04 -34.44
N ALA A 395 -14.72 20.93 -35.53
CA ALA A 395 -14.10 19.69 -35.98
C ALA A 395 -13.13 19.13 -34.94
N ARG A 396 -12.31 19.98 -34.29
CA ARG A 396 -11.41 19.57 -33.21
C ARG A 396 -12.18 18.97 -32.03
N ASN A 397 -13.26 19.62 -31.60
CA ASN A 397 -14.09 19.10 -30.52
C ASN A 397 -14.81 17.79 -30.88
N ARG A 398 -15.09 17.53 -32.17
CA ARG A 398 -15.58 16.21 -32.63
C ARG A 398 -14.53 15.11 -32.48
N VAL A 399 -13.29 15.39 -32.85
CA VAL A 399 -12.17 14.44 -32.69
C VAL A 399 -11.90 14.19 -31.19
N ALA A 400 -11.97 15.23 -30.36
CA ALA A 400 -11.83 15.11 -28.91
C ALA A 400 -12.96 14.26 -28.30
N ASN A 401 -14.22 14.50 -28.68
CA ASN A 401 -15.36 13.68 -28.22
C ASN A 401 -15.25 12.21 -28.64
N LEU A 402 -14.78 11.94 -29.87
CA LEU A 402 -14.51 10.58 -30.33
C LEU A 402 -13.48 9.88 -29.42
N ALA A 403 -12.41 10.59 -29.07
CA ALA A 403 -11.33 10.07 -28.23
C ALA A 403 -11.73 9.88 -26.76
N GLU A 404 -12.47 10.84 -26.20
CA GLU A 404 -12.74 10.90 -24.76
C GLU A 404 -13.98 10.11 -24.33
N TRP A 405 -15.00 10.08 -25.20
CA TRP A 405 -16.30 9.50 -24.89
C TRP A 405 -16.62 8.30 -25.78
N ASP A 406 -16.67 8.48 -27.09
CA ASP A 406 -17.27 7.47 -27.98
C ASP A 406 -16.42 6.20 -28.07
N LEU A 407 -15.12 6.29 -28.43
CA LEU A 407 -14.25 5.11 -28.48
C LEU A 407 -14.00 4.52 -27.11
N ARG A 408 -13.96 5.36 -26.07
CA ARG A 408 -13.74 4.90 -24.71
C ARG A 408 -14.89 4.02 -24.23
N LEU A 409 -16.13 4.39 -24.50
CA LEU A 409 -17.30 3.59 -24.11
C LEU A 409 -17.49 2.39 -25.05
N LEU A 410 -17.30 2.58 -26.35
CA LEU A 410 -17.56 1.55 -27.36
C LEU A 410 -16.54 0.39 -27.29
N LEU A 411 -15.27 0.69 -27.01
CA LEU A 411 -14.18 -0.28 -27.04
C LEU A 411 -13.65 -0.60 -25.63
N GLN A 412 -14.46 -0.43 -24.59
CA GLN A 412 -14.05 -0.55 -23.18
C GLN A 412 -13.29 -1.84 -22.84
N ASP A 413 -13.59 -2.94 -23.52
CA ASP A 413 -12.97 -4.26 -23.28
C ASP A 413 -11.89 -4.63 -24.32
N SER A 414 -11.51 -3.70 -25.21
CA SER A 414 -10.50 -3.93 -26.24
C SER A 414 -9.12 -3.39 -25.85
N PRO A 415 -8.03 -4.17 -26.03
CA PRO A 415 -6.68 -3.66 -25.84
C PRO A 415 -6.31 -2.56 -26.86
N GLN A 416 -7.06 -2.43 -27.96
CA GLN A 416 -6.84 -1.39 -28.99
C GLN A 416 -7.46 -0.04 -28.62
N GLN A 417 -8.26 0.03 -27.55
CA GLN A 417 -8.92 1.26 -27.10
C GLN A 417 -7.91 2.39 -26.86
N TRP A 418 -6.94 2.20 -25.97
CA TRP A 418 -6.00 3.24 -25.59
C TRP A 418 -5.02 3.64 -26.71
N PRO A 419 -4.48 2.71 -27.52
CA PRO A 419 -3.71 3.07 -28.72
C PRO A 419 -4.48 3.96 -29.69
N LEU A 420 -5.75 3.65 -29.97
CA LEU A 420 -6.60 4.46 -30.86
C LEU A 420 -6.91 5.84 -30.27
N VAL A 421 -7.23 5.90 -28.98
CA VAL A 421 -7.46 7.16 -28.25
C VAL A 421 -6.22 8.04 -28.25
N ALA A 422 -5.02 7.46 -28.07
CA ALA A 422 -3.77 8.21 -28.09
C ALA A 422 -3.49 8.83 -29.47
N ARG A 423 -3.80 8.12 -30.56
CA ARG A 423 -3.68 8.65 -31.93
C ARG A 423 -4.63 9.82 -32.16
N LEU A 424 -5.90 9.70 -31.77
CA LEU A 424 -6.84 10.82 -31.87
C LEU A 424 -6.44 12.02 -30.99
N ARG A 425 -5.92 11.79 -29.78
CA ARG A 425 -5.36 12.85 -28.94
C ARG A 425 -4.18 13.54 -29.61
N ALA A 426 -3.31 12.81 -30.30
CA ALA A 426 -2.21 13.42 -31.05
C ALA A 426 -2.71 14.35 -32.16
N ILE A 427 -3.83 14.03 -32.81
CA ILE A 427 -4.47 14.92 -33.80
C ILE A 427 -4.98 16.21 -33.11
N VAL A 428 -5.63 16.07 -31.96
CA VAL A 428 -6.11 17.21 -31.15
C VAL A 428 -4.95 18.06 -30.63
N ASP A 429 -3.93 17.44 -30.06
CA ASP A 429 -2.73 18.10 -29.55
C ASP A 429 -1.97 18.83 -30.66
N ALA A 430 -1.94 18.28 -31.88
CA ALA A 430 -1.35 18.94 -33.04
C ALA A 430 -2.13 20.20 -33.45
N PHE A 431 -3.46 20.14 -33.42
CA PHE A 431 -4.32 21.31 -33.65
C PHE A 431 -4.12 22.37 -32.56
N ASP A 432 -4.16 21.96 -31.29
CA ASP A 432 -4.00 22.87 -30.15
C ASP A 432 -2.60 23.49 -30.13
N ARG A 433 -1.54 22.74 -30.49
CA ARG A 433 -0.18 23.27 -30.63
C ARG A 433 -0.10 24.33 -31.72
N ALA A 434 -0.68 24.09 -32.89
CA ALA A 434 -0.73 25.07 -33.97
C ALA A 434 -1.50 26.34 -33.54
N ALA A 435 -2.54 26.19 -32.70
CA ALA A 435 -3.25 27.32 -32.11
C ALA A 435 -2.44 28.06 -31.02
N LEU A 436 -1.60 27.35 -30.25
CA LEU A 436 -0.72 27.91 -29.21
C LEU A 436 0.52 28.62 -29.78
N GLU A 437 0.99 28.22 -30.96
CA GLU A 437 2.01 28.93 -31.73
C GLU A 437 1.51 30.30 -32.22
N ALA A 438 0.22 30.63 -32.04
CA ALA A 438 -0.28 31.99 -32.17
C ALA A 438 0.25 32.85 -30.99
N PRO A 439 0.94 33.99 -31.27
CA PRO A 439 1.63 34.80 -30.26
C PRO A 439 0.79 35.25 -29.04
N THR A 440 -0.53 35.34 -29.19
CA THR A 440 -1.47 35.76 -28.14
C THR A 440 -1.89 34.63 -27.20
N ALA A 441 -1.80 33.36 -27.63
CA ALA A 441 -2.21 32.20 -26.84
C ALA A 441 -1.12 31.77 -25.85
N GLN A 442 0.16 31.87 -26.25
CA GLN A 442 1.31 31.55 -25.40
C GLN A 442 1.38 32.44 -24.14
N ALA A 443 1.13 33.74 -24.29
CA ALA A 443 1.11 34.68 -23.17
C ALA A 443 -0.03 34.40 -22.17
N LYS A 444 -1.20 33.99 -22.67
CA LYS A 444 -2.35 33.62 -21.83
C LYS A 444 -2.11 32.31 -21.08
N ALA A 445 -1.58 31.29 -21.77
CA ALA A 445 -1.24 30.01 -21.16
C ALA A 445 -0.18 30.15 -20.05
N GLN A 446 0.83 31.01 -20.24
CA GLN A 446 1.81 31.34 -19.22
C GLN A 446 1.16 32.03 -18.01
N SER A 447 0.28 33.00 -18.24
CA SER A 447 -0.45 33.71 -17.18
C SER A 447 -1.35 32.76 -16.36
N ASP A 448 -2.11 31.89 -17.02
CA ASP A 448 -3.04 30.97 -16.37
C ASP A 448 -2.29 29.86 -15.60
N ALA A 449 -1.15 29.39 -16.12
CA ALA A 449 -0.27 28.45 -15.43
C ALA A 449 0.32 29.04 -14.15
N LEU A 450 0.80 30.30 -14.20
CA LEU A 450 1.33 31.00 -13.02
C LEU A 450 0.26 31.15 -11.93
N ALA A 451 -0.96 31.54 -12.30
CA ALA A 451 -2.06 31.67 -11.34
C ALA A 451 -2.45 30.34 -10.68
N SER A 452 -2.46 29.25 -11.45
CA SER A 452 -2.79 27.90 -10.95
C SER A 452 -1.70 27.35 -10.02
N VAL A 453 -0.43 27.57 -10.35
CA VAL A 453 0.71 27.13 -9.53
C VAL A 453 0.74 27.87 -8.20
N GLU A 454 0.52 29.18 -8.20
CA GLU A 454 0.51 30.01 -6.98
C GLU A 454 -0.58 29.56 -5.99
N ALA A 455 -1.79 29.32 -6.50
CA ALA A 455 -2.92 28.87 -5.68
C ALA A 455 -2.69 27.48 -5.06
N ASN A 456 -2.13 26.54 -5.83
CA ASN A 456 -1.90 25.18 -5.38
C ASN A 456 -0.69 25.04 -4.44
N TRP A 457 0.40 25.77 -4.72
CA TRP A 457 1.60 25.76 -3.89
C TRP A 457 1.33 26.30 -2.48
N SER A 458 0.70 27.47 -2.39
CA SER A 458 0.34 28.10 -1.11
C SER A 458 -0.57 27.21 -0.27
N ARG A 459 -1.60 26.59 -0.88
CA ARG A 459 -2.53 25.69 -0.19
C ARG A 459 -1.84 24.42 0.30
N MET A 460 -0.84 23.94 -0.42
CA MET A 460 -0.07 22.76 -0.05
C MET A 460 0.88 23.02 1.12
N LEU A 461 1.59 24.16 1.11
CA LEU A 461 2.47 24.57 2.21
C LEU A 461 1.73 24.66 3.54
N GLN A 462 0.48 25.16 3.54
CA GLN A 462 -0.36 25.25 4.73
C GLN A 462 -0.70 23.91 5.39
N ARG A 463 -0.58 22.79 4.67
CA ARG A 463 -0.95 21.45 5.16
C ARG A 463 0.24 20.65 5.68
N LEU A 464 1.45 21.17 5.52
CA LEU A 464 2.69 20.50 5.91
C LEU A 464 3.18 21.02 7.25
N PRO A 465 3.79 20.17 8.10
CA PRO A 465 4.36 20.58 9.38
C PRO A 465 5.70 21.30 9.16
N LEU A 466 5.64 22.47 8.51
CA LEU A 466 6.80 23.31 8.22
C LEU A 466 7.38 23.84 9.52
N THR A 467 8.70 23.71 9.67
CA THR A 467 9.42 24.40 10.73
C THR A 467 9.80 25.79 10.21
N TYR A 468 9.12 26.82 10.72
CA TYR A 468 9.44 28.22 10.43
C TYR A 468 10.71 28.66 11.16
N GLY A 469 11.34 29.74 10.67
CA GLY A 469 12.55 30.30 11.29
C GLY A 469 13.81 29.46 11.05
N PHE A 470 13.92 28.77 9.92
CA PHE A 470 15.16 28.10 9.54
C PHE A 470 16.29 29.11 9.43
N GLU A 471 17.26 29.00 10.33
CA GLU A 471 18.47 29.81 10.33
C GLU A 471 19.62 29.01 9.73
N PRO A 472 20.20 29.45 8.60
CA PRO A 472 21.34 28.80 8.00
C PRO A 472 22.53 28.69 8.92
N ALA A 473 22.71 29.40 10.04
CA ALA A 473 23.77 29.08 11.00
C ALA A 473 23.47 27.80 11.82
N LEU A 474 22.20 27.52 12.09
CA LEU A 474 21.73 26.53 13.07
C LEU A 474 21.21 25.22 12.49
N SER A 475 21.44 24.90 11.20
CA SER A 475 20.82 23.72 10.54
C SER A 475 20.93 22.39 11.30
N ALA A 476 21.97 22.19 12.12
CA ALA A 476 22.12 21.01 12.95
C ALA A 476 20.93 20.79 13.91
N THR A 477 20.30 21.86 14.41
CA THR A 477 19.10 21.78 15.28
C THR A 477 17.82 21.48 14.50
N PHE A 478 17.86 21.67 13.18
CA PHE A 478 16.76 21.38 12.25
C PHE A 478 16.88 20.00 11.59
N ARG A 479 17.88 19.19 11.96
CA ARG A 479 18.07 17.84 11.41
C ARG A 479 16.80 17.00 11.53
N GLY A 480 16.39 16.38 10.43
CA GLY A 480 15.17 15.59 10.30
C GLY A 480 13.88 16.41 10.20
N ARG A 481 13.95 17.75 10.32
CA ARG A 481 12.80 18.64 10.19
C ARG A 481 12.60 19.10 8.76
N LEU A 482 11.34 19.37 8.43
CA LEU A 482 10.91 19.91 7.16
C LEU A 482 11.03 21.43 7.16
N VAL A 483 11.77 21.98 6.19
CA VAL A 483 12.04 23.42 6.04
C VAL A 483 11.64 23.90 4.65
N LEU A 484 11.31 25.18 4.56
CA LEU A 484 11.06 25.90 3.30
C LEU A 484 12.22 26.85 3.05
N LEU A 485 12.83 26.75 1.87
CA LEU A 485 13.91 27.62 1.41
C LEU A 485 13.45 28.34 0.15
N GLN A 486 13.63 29.65 0.09
CA GLN A 486 13.17 30.50 -1.02
C GLN A 486 14.35 31.24 -1.65
N GLY A 487 14.24 31.60 -2.93
CA GLY A 487 15.27 32.37 -3.62
C GLY A 487 16.57 31.60 -3.82
N VAL A 488 16.51 30.26 -3.88
CA VAL A 488 17.68 29.40 -4.02
C VAL A 488 18.14 29.42 -5.47
N ARG A 489 19.41 29.73 -5.73
CA ARG A 489 19.99 29.69 -7.09
C ARG A 489 21.00 28.57 -7.22
N ASN A 490 20.89 27.80 -8.31
CA ASN A 490 21.74 26.63 -8.49
C ASN A 490 23.15 27.04 -8.94
N ARG A 491 24.15 26.56 -8.20
CA ARG A 491 25.60 26.72 -8.43
C ARG A 491 26.27 25.36 -8.61
N ALA A 492 25.51 24.32 -8.96
CA ALA A 492 26.02 22.95 -9.07
C ALA A 492 27.23 22.85 -10.01
N GLU A 493 27.25 23.65 -11.08
CA GLU A 493 28.32 23.68 -12.09
C GLU A 493 29.70 24.01 -11.51
N GLU A 494 29.79 24.57 -10.29
CA GLU A 494 31.06 24.92 -9.64
C GLU A 494 31.70 23.74 -8.86
N PHE A 495 31.02 22.60 -8.73
CA PHE A 495 31.43 21.48 -7.84
C PHE A 495 31.54 20.12 -8.57
N ALA A 496 32.11 19.10 -7.93
CA ALA A 496 32.29 17.74 -8.48
C ALA A 496 31.84 16.63 -7.52
N PRO A 497 31.21 15.53 -8.00
CA PRO A 497 30.59 15.36 -9.31
C PRO A 497 29.26 16.13 -9.35
N SER A 498 29.23 17.22 -10.12
CA SER A 498 28.05 18.01 -10.38
C SER A 498 27.17 17.33 -11.41
N ASP A 499 26.42 16.33 -10.95
CA ASP A 499 25.22 16.00 -11.68
C ASP A 499 24.18 17.09 -11.38
N ALA A 500 24.31 18.21 -12.08
CA ALA A 500 23.40 19.36 -12.00
C ALA A 500 21.94 18.95 -12.30
N ALA A 501 21.74 17.79 -12.95
CA ALA A 501 20.41 17.23 -13.14
C ALA A 501 19.83 16.64 -11.85
N THR A 502 20.66 16.13 -10.92
CA THR A 502 20.21 15.43 -9.70
C THR A 502 20.41 16.21 -8.40
N ASN A 503 21.21 17.28 -8.41
CA ASN A 503 21.50 18.07 -7.21
C ASN A 503 21.44 19.57 -7.47
N LEU A 504 20.92 20.31 -6.49
CA LEU A 504 21.01 21.76 -6.38
C LEU A 504 22.09 22.09 -5.35
N ILE A 505 23.07 22.90 -5.73
CA ILE A 505 24.09 23.41 -4.81
C ILE A 505 23.91 24.92 -4.69
N PHE A 506 23.85 25.46 -3.48
CA PHE A 506 23.60 26.89 -3.30
C PHE A 506 24.19 27.41 -2.00
N GLY A 507 24.42 28.73 -1.95
CA GLY A 507 24.83 29.43 -0.74
C GLY A 507 23.65 30.17 -0.11
N GLN A 508 23.51 30.09 1.21
CA GLN A 508 22.52 30.86 1.97
C GLN A 508 23.07 31.23 3.34
N GLY A 509 23.00 32.50 3.73
CA GLY A 509 23.52 32.98 5.02
C GLY A 509 25.00 32.70 5.24
N GLY A 510 25.81 32.73 4.17
CA GLY A 510 27.25 32.40 4.23
C GLY A 510 27.57 30.90 4.35
N HIS A 511 26.57 30.02 4.28
CA HIS A 511 26.75 28.57 4.34
C HIS A 511 26.40 27.90 3.01
N LEU A 512 27.13 26.84 2.67
CA LEU A 512 26.92 26.03 1.48
C LEU A 512 25.93 24.89 1.76
N PHE A 513 25.04 24.61 0.80
CA PHE A 513 24.03 23.56 0.87
C PHE A 513 24.10 22.64 -0.36
N LEU A 514 23.91 21.34 -0.13
CA LEU A 514 23.62 20.34 -1.17
C LEU A 514 22.19 19.85 -1.00
N ALA A 515 21.32 20.17 -1.96
CA ALA A 515 19.94 19.71 -2.02
C ALA A 515 19.77 18.61 -3.08
N ARG A 516 19.47 17.40 -2.61
CA ARG A 516 19.32 16.21 -3.45
C ARG A 516 17.88 16.09 -3.95
N LEU A 517 17.71 16.05 -5.26
CA LEU A 517 16.42 15.82 -5.92
C LEU A 517 16.21 14.32 -6.15
N SER A 518 14.97 13.85 -6.02
CA SER A 518 14.65 12.47 -6.39
C SER A 518 14.55 12.31 -7.92
N PRO A 519 14.85 11.11 -8.47
CA PRO A 519 14.69 10.86 -9.91
C PRO A 519 13.28 11.18 -10.44
N ALA A 520 12.26 10.98 -9.61
CA ALA A 520 10.87 11.32 -9.94
C ALA A 520 10.67 12.84 -10.06
N ALA A 521 11.26 13.63 -9.16
CA ALA A 521 11.18 15.08 -9.21
C ALA A 521 11.84 15.66 -10.48
N ILE A 522 12.97 15.07 -10.88
CA ILE A 522 13.74 15.48 -12.07
C ILE A 522 12.95 15.20 -13.34
N ALA A 523 12.50 13.94 -13.52
CA ALA A 523 11.72 13.54 -14.69
C ALA A 523 10.43 14.35 -14.83
N TRP A 524 9.79 14.67 -13.70
CA TRP A 524 8.61 15.52 -13.69
C TRP A 524 8.92 16.96 -14.10
N ARG A 525 9.95 17.58 -13.53
CA ARG A 525 10.38 18.95 -13.83
C ARG A 525 10.65 19.12 -15.32
N ASP A 526 11.46 18.23 -15.88
CA ASP A 526 11.90 18.32 -17.28
C ASP A 526 10.74 18.15 -18.25
N ARG A 527 9.79 17.25 -17.94
CA ARG A 527 8.57 17.06 -18.73
C ARG A 527 7.68 18.30 -18.72
N GLU A 528 7.47 18.93 -17.56
CA GLU A 528 6.60 20.12 -17.48
C GLU A 528 7.23 21.35 -18.13
N LEU A 529 8.55 21.53 -18.01
CA LEU A 529 9.26 22.60 -18.72
C LEU A 529 9.16 22.44 -20.24
N ALA A 530 9.37 21.21 -20.74
CA ALA A 530 9.20 20.91 -22.15
C ALA A 530 7.77 21.16 -22.64
N ARG A 531 6.76 20.78 -21.85
CA ARG A 531 5.34 21.03 -22.16
C ARG A 531 5.02 22.53 -22.26
N LEU A 532 5.67 23.36 -21.45
CA LEU A 532 5.47 24.81 -21.41
C LEU A 532 6.38 25.59 -22.37
N GLY A 533 7.31 24.91 -23.06
CA GLY A 533 8.30 25.56 -23.92
C GLY A 533 9.28 26.45 -23.14
N LEU A 534 9.57 26.08 -21.89
CA LEU A 534 10.45 26.84 -20.99
C LEU A 534 11.79 26.12 -20.82
N SER A 535 12.84 26.89 -20.59
CA SER A 535 14.19 26.40 -20.26
C SER A 535 14.69 27.07 -19.00
N LEU A 536 15.33 26.31 -18.11
CA LEU A 536 15.95 26.89 -16.91
C LEU A 536 17.29 27.54 -17.23
N THR A 537 17.59 28.61 -16.50
CA THR A 537 18.84 29.36 -16.51
C THR A 537 19.51 29.30 -15.13
N PRO A 538 20.82 29.55 -15.02
CA PRO A 538 21.50 29.63 -13.72
C PRO A 538 20.94 30.69 -12.77
N ASP A 539 20.27 31.71 -13.32
CA ASP A 539 19.67 32.81 -12.55
C ASP A 539 18.27 32.48 -12.02
N ASP A 540 17.68 31.36 -12.43
CA ASP A 540 16.34 30.99 -11.95
C ASP A 540 16.36 30.68 -10.45
N GLU A 541 15.35 31.23 -9.77
CA GLU A 541 15.16 31.04 -8.35
C GLU A 541 14.24 29.86 -8.08
N TYR A 542 14.75 29.00 -7.20
CA TYR A 542 14.08 27.82 -6.72
C TYR A 542 13.48 28.12 -5.34
N GLU A 543 12.30 27.58 -5.11
CA GLU A 543 11.76 27.39 -3.79
C GLU A 543 11.71 25.90 -3.46
N LEU A 544 12.34 25.52 -2.36
CA LEU A 544 12.58 24.15 -1.98
C LEU A 544 11.87 23.83 -0.68
N LEU A 545 11.13 22.73 -0.71
CA LEU A 545 10.62 22.06 0.47
C LEU A 545 11.55 20.87 0.75
N ALA A 546 12.30 20.91 1.84
CA ALA A 546 13.37 19.95 2.08
C ALA A 546 13.48 19.50 3.54
N ILE A 547 14.01 18.30 3.74
CA ILE A 547 14.38 17.77 5.06
C ILE A 547 15.87 17.98 5.27
N VAL A 548 16.25 18.55 6.42
CA VAL A 548 17.65 18.77 6.77
C VAL A 548 18.31 17.45 7.19
N GLU A 549 19.48 17.15 6.65
CA GLU A 549 20.22 15.91 6.89
C GLU A 549 21.58 16.16 7.54
N ASP A 550 22.37 15.10 7.71
CA ASP A 550 23.74 15.20 8.22
C ASP A 550 24.64 16.01 7.26
N PRO A 551 25.53 16.88 7.77
CA PRO A 551 26.45 17.63 6.92
C PRO A 551 27.39 16.69 6.17
N LEU A 552 27.85 17.16 5.00
CA LEU A 552 28.75 16.44 4.10
C LEU A 552 29.83 17.38 3.57
N GLU A 553 30.81 16.84 2.87
CA GLU A 553 31.84 17.62 2.19
C GLU A 553 31.58 17.61 0.67
N LEU A 554 31.62 18.79 0.06
CA LEU A 554 31.57 18.98 -1.38
C LEU A 554 32.96 19.30 -1.90
N ARG A 555 33.27 18.86 -3.12
CA ARG A 555 34.53 19.22 -3.78
C ARG A 555 34.29 20.32 -4.79
N LEU A 556 34.97 21.46 -4.62
CA LEU A 556 34.97 22.54 -5.62
C LEU A 556 35.76 22.09 -6.87
N LEU A 557 35.31 22.45 -8.06
CA LEU A 557 36.12 22.26 -9.27
C LEU A 557 37.33 23.21 -9.23
N GLY A 558 38.53 22.68 -9.50
CA GLY A 558 39.71 23.51 -9.59
C GLY A 558 39.67 24.45 -10.79
N PRO A 559 40.59 25.42 -10.89
CA PRO A 559 40.65 26.39 -12.00
C PRO A 559 40.74 25.75 -13.39
N SER A 560 41.22 24.51 -13.45
CA SER A 560 41.32 23.71 -14.67
C SER A 560 40.04 22.94 -15.04
N GLY A 561 38.98 23.08 -14.23
CA GLY A 561 37.75 22.27 -14.35
C GLY A 561 37.93 20.81 -13.94
N LYS A 562 39.05 20.47 -13.29
CA LYS A 562 39.36 19.11 -12.83
C LYS A 562 39.09 18.94 -11.33
N THR A 563 38.96 17.69 -10.92
CA THR A 563 38.64 17.29 -9.55
C THR A 563 39.85 17.12 -8.63
N ASP A 564 41.05 17.12 -9.22
CA ASP A 564 42.27 16.71 -8.55
C ASP A 564 42.99 17.90 -7.88
N ASP A 565 42.61 19.13 -8.25
CA ASP A 565 43.11 20.42 -7.76
C ASP A 565 42.06 21.20 -6.94
N GLY A 566 40.91 20.59 -6.66
CA GLY A 566 39.79 21.18 -5.93
C GLY A 566 39.89 21.10 -4.40
N CYS A 567 39.40 22.12 -3.69
CA CYS A 567 39.26 22.10 -2.22
C CYS A 567 37.98 21.38 -1.77
N LEU A 568 38.00 20.83 -0.55
CA LEU A 568 36.81 20.31 0.12
C LEU A 568 36.15 21.43 0.91
N GLU A 569 34.87 21.68 0.60
CA GLU A 569 34.02 22.68 1.24
C GLU A 569 32.96 21.97 2.08
N PRO A 570 32.82 22.30 3.38
CA PRO A 570 31.76 21.75 4.21
C PRO A 570 30.39 22.26 3.73
N ALA A 571 29.47 21.35 3.48
CA ALA A 571 28.12 21.64 3.02
C ALA A 571 27.06 20.99 3.92
N ARG A 572 25.93 21.67 4.05
CA ARG A 572 24.75 21.16 4.73
C ARG A 572 23.93 20.34 3.75
N ALA A 573 23.58 19.11 4.12
CA ALA A 573 22.79 18.25 3.25
C ALA A 573 21.29 18.48 3.44
N LEU A 574 20.58 18.48 2.32
CA LEU A 574 19.12 18.59 2.26
C LEU A 574 18.59 17.50 1.34
N ARG A 575 17.49 16.87 1.74
CA ARG A 575 16.69 16.01 0.86
C ARG A 575 15.46 16.76 0.43
N VAL A 576 15.36 17.06 -0.87
CA VAL A 576 14.23 17.78 -1.44
C VAL A 576 13.04 16.83 -1.53
N ILE A 577 11.93 17.22 -0.93
CA ILE A 577 10.64 16.53 -1.08
C ILE A 577 9.62 17.38 -1.85
N GLY A 578 9.94 18.65 -2.12
CA GLY A 578 9.17 19.51 -3.00
C GLY A 578 10.00 20.63 -3.61
N LEU A 579 9.62 21.05 -4.80
CA LEU A 579 10.36 21.95 -5.66
C LEU A 579 9.36 22.88 -6.36
N ARG A 580 9.63 24.18 -6.37
CA ARG A 580 8.98 25.16 -7.24
C ARG A 580 10.04 25.98 -7.98
N VAL A 581 9.87 26.15 -9.29
CA VAL A 581 10.68 27.00 -10.16
C VAL A 581 9.78 27.58 -11.25
N GLY A 582 9.64 28.91 -11.30
CA GLY A 582 8.69 29.57 -12.20
C GLY A 582 7.27 28.98 -12.10
N PRO A 583 6.60 28.65 -13.24
CA PRO A 583 5.26 28.06 -13.26
C PRO A 583 5.24 26.53 -13.05
N VAL A 584 6.28 25.96 -12.43
CA VAL A 584 6.45 24.52 -12.28
C VAL A 584 6.63 24.21 -10.79
N ALA A 585 5.69 23.44 -10.19
CA ALA A 585 5.76 23.00 -8.81
C ALA A 585 5.44 21.50 -8.60
N PHE A 586 6.25 20.79 -7.81
CA PHE A 586 6.14 19.37 -7.50
C PHE A 586 6.33 19.10 -6.00
N VAL A 587 5.62 18.10 -5.49
CA VAL A 587 5.86 17.50 -4.16
C VAL A 587 5.79 15.99 -4.28
N GLU A 588 6.82 15.34 -3.75
CA GLU A 588 6.87 13.90 -3.59
C GLU A 588 5.92 13.49 -2.46
N HIS A 589 4.95 12.63 -2.77
CA HIS A 589 4.02 12.12 -1.75
C HIS A 589 4.83 11.40 -0.67
N PRO A 590 4.67 11.71 0.63
CA PRO A 590 5.44 11.06 1.68
C PRO A 590 4.90 9.65 1.95
N THR A 591 5.05 8.74 0.99
CA THR A 591 4.94 7.29 1.22
C THR A 591 6.31 6.74 1.58
N ALA A 592 6.86 7.23 2.69
CA ALA A 592 7.95 6.58 3.38
C ALA A 592 7.60 6.60 4.87
N ARG A 593 7.11 5.46 5.36
CA ARG A 593 7.07 5.17 6.79
C ARG A 593 8.46 5.46 7.35
N VAL A 594 8.58 6.54 8.11
CA VAL A 594 9.67 6.69 9.07
C VAL A 594 9.49 5.52 10.04
N ARG A 595 10.40 4.55 9.97
CA ARG A 595 10.54 3.50 10.97
C ARG A 595 11.30 4.04 12.17
#